data_AF-A0A357M7D1-F1
#
_entry.id   AF-A0A357M7D1-F1
#
_cell.length_a   1.000
_cell.length_b   1.000
_cell.length_c   1.000
_cell.angle_alpha   90.00
_cell.angle_beta   90.00
_cell.angle_gamma   90.00
#
_symmetry.space_group_name_H-M   'P 1'
#
loop_
_entity.id
_entity.type
_entity.pdbx_description
1 polymer ?
#
loop_
_entity_poly.entity_id
_entity_poly.type
_entity_poly.pdbx_seq_one_letter_code
_entity_poly.pdbx_strand_id
1 'polypeptide(L)'
;QHIINVPITDVIVNREKSINMETDAFRNALTGARVVFIERRAKYILFHLHDGRRLFLHLMLGGILFYGTEEERPDRNTQVEIAFGDHTLYFIGL
;
A
#
# COMPACT_ATOMS: atom_id res chain seq x y z
N GLN A 1 14.77 6.54 3.78
CA GLN A 1 13.64 5.67 4.20
C GLN A 1 12.37 6.46 3.93
N HIS A 2 11.58 6.09 2.91
CA HIS A 2 10.47 6.95 2.44
C HIS A 2 9.15 6.73 3.19
N ILE A 3 8.85 5.49 3.60
CA ILE A 3 7.55 5.12 4.18
C ILE A 3 7.62 4.56 5.61
N ILE A 4 8.83 4.34 6.14
CA ILE A 4 9.02 3.78 7.49
C ILE A 4 8.77 4.88 8.53
N ASN A 5 7.93 4.59 9.52
CA ASN A 5 7.48 5.50 10.58
C ASN A 5 6.76 6.76 10.08
N VAL A 6 6.33 6.77 8.83
CA VAL A 6 5.47 7.83 8.26
C VAL A 6 4.01 7.40 8.39
N PRO A 7 3.11 8.26 8.90
CA PRO A 7 1.70 7.92 9.00
C PRO A 7 1.08 7.80 7.59
N ILE A 8 0.23 6.79 7.43
CA ILE A 8 -0.64 6.65 6.25
C ILE A 8 -1.74 7.70 6.39
N THR A 9 -1.79 8.64 5.45
CA THR A 9 -2.74 9.76 5.48
C THR A 9 -4.03 9.46 4.74
N ASP A 10 -3.97 8.62 3.70
CA ASP A 10 -5.14 8.18 2.96
C ASP A 10 -4.91 6.82 2.30
N VAL A 11 -6.00 6.13 1.98
CA VAL A 11 -6.00 4.85 1.25
C VAL A 11 -7.11 4.85 0.22
N ILE A 12 -6.78 4.54 -1.02
CA ILE A 12 -7.73 4.40 -2.11
C ILE A 12 -7.69 2.97 -2.64
N VAL A 13 -8.86 2.36 -2.83
CA VAL A 13 -9.00 1.03 -3.42
C VAL A 13 -9.84 1.20 -4.68
N ASN A 14 -9.18 1.16 -5.84
CA ASN A 14 -9.83 1.28 -7.14
C ASN A 14 -10.33 -0.08 -7.67
N ARG A 15 -9.83 -1.19 -7.11
CA ARG A 15 -10.25 -2.57 -7.45
C ARG A 15 -10.40 -3.41 -6.20
N GLU A 16 -11.64 -3.59 -5.74
CA GLU A 16 -11.95 -4.34 -4.51
C GLU A 16 -11.43 -5.78 -4.52
N LYS A 17 -11.41 -6.42 -5.69
CA LYS A 17 -10.88 -7.80 -5.84
C LYS A 17 -9.36 -7.93 -5.57
N SER A 18 -8.64 -6.82 -5.43
CA SER A 18 -7.20 -6.82 -5.10
C SER A 18 -6.93 -6.87 -3.59
N ILE A 19 -7.95 -6.68 -2.76
CA ILE A 19 -7.90 -6.85 -1.30
C ILE A 19 -8.72 -8.08 -0.88
N ASN A 20 -8.45 -8.62 0.30
CA ASN A 20 -9.07 -9.84 0.82
C ASN A 20 -10.08 -9.57 1.96
N MET A 21 -10.59 -8.34 2.04
CA MET A 21 -11.59 -7.90 3.02
C MET A 21 -12.38 -6.74 2.42
N GLU A 22 -13.44 -6.31 3.12
CA GLU A 22 -14.25 -5.16 2.71
C GLU A 22 -13.42 -3.87 2.60
N THR A 23 -13.71 -3.06 1.57
CA THR A 23 -12.97 -1.82 1.26
C THR A 23 -12.89 -0.87 2.44
N ASP A 24 -14.02 -0.62 3.12
CA ASP A 24 -14.05 0.29 4.26
C ASP A 24 -13.29 -0.26 5.47
N ALA A 25 -13.34 -1.57 5.70
CA ALA A 25 -12.56 -2.21 6.76
C ALA A 25 -11.05 -2.10 6.47
N PHE A 26 -10.64 -2.28 5.22
CA PHE A 26 -9.25 -2.13 4.79
C PHE A 26 -8.75 -0.69 4.96
N ARG A 27 -9.55 0.30 4.53
CA ARG A 27 -9.23 1.73 4.70
C ARG A 27 -9.10 2.11 6.17
N ASN A 28 -10.12 1.81 6.97
CA ASN A 28 -10.12 2.08 8.41
C ASN A 28 -8.97 1.39 9.14
N ALA A 29 -8.57 0.21 8.66
CA ALA A 29 -7.43 -0.50 9.22
C ALA A 29 -6.10 0.21 8.96
N LEU A 30 -5.93 0.89 7.81
CA LEU A 30 -4.64 1.46 7.42
C LEU A 30 -4.51 2.96 7.70
N THR A 31 -5.59 3.73 7.61
CA THR A 31 -5.55 5.18 7.84
C THR A 31 -5.05 5.49 9.26
N GLY A 32 -4.03 6.35 9.36
CA GLY A 32 -3.35 6.70 10.60
C GLY A 32 -2.34 5.67 11.10
N ALA A 33 -2.31 4.46 10.55
CA ALA A 33 -1.27 3.49 10.87
C ALA A 33 0.08 3.89 10.26
N ARG A 34 1.18 3.35 10.80
CA ARG A 34 2.53 3.54 10.27
C ARG A 34 3.22 2.19 10.06
N VAL A 35 3.96 2.09 8.97
CA VAL A 35 4.84 0.94 8.70
C VAL A 35 6.10 1.08 9.54
N VAL A 36 6.40 0.11 10.40
CA VAL A 36 7.60 0.14 11.26
C VAL A 36 8.74 -0.71 10.70
N PHE A 37 8.40 -1.70 9.87
CA PHE A 37 9.37 -2.60 9.27
C PHE A 37 8.80 -3.22 8.00
N ILE A 38 9.66 -3.52 7.03
CA ILE A 38 9.29 -4.23 5.81
C ILE A 38 10.22 -5.43 5.67
N GLU A 39 9.63 -6.60 5.50
CA GLU A 39 10.38 -7.80 5.15
C GLU A 39 9.85 -8.43 3.87
N ARG A 40 10.70 -9.26 3.26
CA ARG A 40 10.30 -10.13 2.16
C ARG A 40 10.38 -11.58 2.61
N ARG A 41 9.28 -12.32 2.43
CA ARG A 41 9.22 -13.77 2.63
C ARG A 41 8.81 -14.45 1.33
N ALA A 42 9.75 -15.14 0.69
CA ALA A 42 9.55 -15.72 -0.64
C ALA A 42 8.97 -14.69 -1.63
N LYS A 43 7.77 -14.91 -2.17
CA LYS A 43 7.11 -14.00 -3.14
C LYS A 43 6.28 -12.89 -2.48
N TYR A 44 6.27 -12.81 -1.15
CA TYR A 44 5.49 -11.84 -0.41
C TYR A 44 6.36 -10.71 0.14
N ILE A 45 5.82 -9.50 0.09
CA ILE A 45 6.31 -8.31 0.79
C ILE A 45 5.36 -8.07 1.96
N LEU A 46 5.89 -7.96 3.17
CA LEU A 46 5.13 -7.79 4.40
C LEU A 46 5.47 -6.44 4.99
N PHE A 47 4.47 -5.56 5.09
CA PHE A 47 4.58 -4.30 5.83
C PHE A 47 4.10 -4.55 7.26
N HIS A 48 5.01 -4.49 8.22
CA HIS A 48 4.69 -4.59 9.64
C HIS A 48 4.22 -3.23 10.11
N LEU A 49 3.01 -3.18 10.68
CA LEU A 49 2.43 -1.97 11.22
C LEU A 49 2.76 -1.83 12.70
N HIS A 50 2.75 -0.59 13.20
CA HIS A 50 3.09 -0.29 14.59
C HIS A 50 2.21 -0.96 15.66
N ASP A 51 1.02 -1.42 15.31
CA ASP A 51 0.05 -2.05 16.22
C ASP A 51 0.08 -3.59 16.14
N GLY A 52 1.12 -4.16 15.51
CA GLY A 52 1.31 -5.60 15.38
C GLY A 52 0.57 -6.23 14.20
N ARG A 53 -0.28 -5.48 13.48
CA ARG A 53 -0.89 -5.95 12.23
C ARG A 53 0.12 -5.96 11.08
N ARG A 54 -0.22 -6.66 10.01
CA ARG A 54 0.62 -6.82 8.82
C ARG A 54 -0.19 -6.67 7.56
N LEU A 55 0.27 -5.83 6.64
CA LEU A 55 -0.22 -5.80 5.27
C LEU A 55 0.63 -6.74 4.42
N PHE A 56 0.00 -7.75 3.82
CA PHE A 56 0.66 -8.73 2.96
C PHE A 56 0.42 -8.39 1.50
N LEU A 57 1.50 -8.33 0.72
CA LEU A 57 1.48 -8.06 -0.70
C LEU A 57 2.13 -9.21 -1.46
N HIS A 58 1.47 -9.66 -2.54
CA HIS A 58 2.07 -10.51 -3.56
C HIS A 58 1.94 -9.80 -4.92
N LEU A 59 3.04 -9.55 -5.61
CA LEU A 59 3.07 -8.76 -6.86
C LEU A 59 2.65 -9.56 -8.11
N MET A 60 2.36 -10.85 -7.98
CA MET A 60 1.98 -11.72 -9.11
C MET A 60 2.97 -11.60 -10.29
N LEU A 61 2.48 -11.65 -11.53
CA LEU A 61 3.25 -11.43 -12.75
C LEU A 61 2.92 -10.03 -13.27
N GLY A 62 3.93 -9.15 -13.32
CA GLY A 62 3.79 -7.79 -13.82
C GLY A 62 3.30 -6.76 -12.81
N GLY A 63 3.06 -7.17 -11.56
CA GLY A 63 2.76 -6.24 -10.48
C GLY A 63 4.01 -5.45 -10.06
N ILE A 64 3.82 -4.16 -9.82
CA ILE A 64 4.88 -3.22 -9.41
C ILE A 64 4.36 -2.29 -8.32
N LEU A 65 5.32 -1.73 -7.58
CA LEU A 65 5.10 -0.59 -6.70
C LEU A 65 5.76 0.64 -7.30
N PHE A 66 5.05 1.75 -7.32
CA PHE A 66 5.57 3.06 -7.70
C PHE A 66 5.37 4.03 -6.53
N TYR A 67 6.38 4.82 -6.18
CA TYR A 67 6.31 5.81 -5.10
C TYR A 67 6.66 7.17 -5.66
N GLY A 68 5.72 8.10 -5.60
CA GLY A 68 5.87 9.45 -6.16
C GLY A 68 4.76 10.37 -5.68
N THR A 69 4.83 11.64 -6.07
CA THR A 69 3.75 12.61 -5.83
C THR A 69 2.57 12.40 -6.78
N GLU A 70 1.48 13.15 -6.60
CA GLU A 70 0.34 13.08 -7.52
C GLU A 70 0.69 13.56 -8.93
N GLU A 71 1.62 14.51 -9.09
CA GLU A 71 2.13 14.94 -10.40
C GLU A 71 2.95 13.83 -11.09
N GLU A 72 3.58 12.95 -10.31
CA GLU A 72 4.37 11.82 -10.79
C GLU A 72 3.51 10.55 -10.98
N ARG A 73 2.20 10.64 -10.74
CA ARG A 73 1.28 9.51 -10.82
C ARG A 73 1.47 8.76 -12.15
N PRO A 74 1.66 7.43 -12.11
CA PRO A 74 1.91 6.66 -13.33
C PRO A 74 0.67 6.65 -14.23
N ASP A 75 0.88 6.77 -15.54
CA ASP A 75 -0.17 6.60 -16.56
C ASP A 75 -0.53 5.12 -16.75
N ARG A 76 -1.03 4.51 -15.67
CA ARG A 76 -1.46 3.11 -15.57
C ARG A 76 -2.56 2.97 -14.53
N ASN A 77 -3.47 2.02 -14.73
CA ASN A 77 -4.48 1.70 -13.73
C ASN A 77 -3.83 1.16 -12.44
N THR A 78 -4.06 1.87 -11.35
CA THR A 78 -3.68 1.51 -9.98
C THR A 78 -4.82 0.74 -9.33
N GLN A 79 -4.52 -0.29 -8.54
CA GLN A 79 -5.54 -1.07 -7.83
C GLN A 79 -5.72 -0.61 -6.39
N VAL A 80 -4.60 -0.28 -5.73
CA VAL A 80 -4.53 0.24 -4.37
C VAL A 80 -3.54 1.38 -4.34
N GLU A 81 -3.85 2.44 -3.59
CA GLU A 81 -2.99 3.59 -3.37
C GLU A 81 -2.93 3.86 -1.87
N ILE A 82 -1.72 4.03 -1.34
CA ILE A 82 -1.50 4.32 0.08
C ILE A 82 -0.68 5.61 0.17
N ALA A 83 -1.31 6.67 0.67
CA ALA A 83 -0.71 7.99 0.75
C ALA A 83 0.03 8.20 2.08
N PHE A 84 1.13 8.94 2.00
CA PHE A 84 2.04 9.32 3.09
C PHE A 84 2.33 10.83 2.99
N GLY A 85 1.33 11.66 3.28
CA GLY A 85 1.40 13.10 2.99
C GLY A 85 1.34 13.36 1.48
N ASP A 86 2.32 14.08 0.95
CA ASP A 86 2.36 14.49 -0.46
C ASP A 86 2.81 13.38 -1.43
N HIS A 87 3.16 12.20 -0.91
CA HIS A 87 3.60 11.06 -1.73
C HIS A 87 2.66 9.87 -1.56
N THR A 88 2.54 9.08 -2.61
CA THR A 88 1.67 7.90 -2.65
C THR A 88 2.44 6.69 -3.12
N LEU A 89 2.23 5.56 -2.44
CA LEU A 89 2.64 4.24 -2.89
C LEU A 89 1.51 3.64 -3.72
N TYR A 90 1.71 3.60 -5.03
CA TYR A 90 0.78 3.06 -6.01
C TYR A 90 1.08 1.57 -6.27
N PHE A 91 0.04 0.75 -6.14
CA PHE A 91 0.09 -0.69 -6.40
C PHE A 91 -0.56 -0.95 -7.76
N ILE A 92 0.22 -1.49 -8.70
CA ILE A 92 -0.17 -1.62 -10.11
C ILE A 92 0.02 -3.07 -10.54
N GLY A 93 -0.93 -3.63 -11.28
CA GLY A 93 -0.88 -5.01 -11.79
C GLY A 93 -1.23 -6.08 -10.75
N LEU A 94 -2.02 -5.76 -9.72
CA LEU A 94 -2.52 -6.70 -8.72
C LEU A 94 -3.80 -7.44 -9.14
#